data_AF-A0A1B8Y442-F1
#
_entry.id   AF-A0A1B8Y442-F1
#
_cell.length_a   1.000
_cell.length_b   1.000
_cell.length_c   1.000
_cell.angle_alpha   90.00
_cell.angle_beta   90.00
_cell.angle_gamma   90.00
#
_symmetry.space_group_name_H-M   'P 1'
#
loop_
_entity.id
_entity.type
_entity.pdbx_description
1 polymer ?
#
loop_
_entity_poly.entity_id
_entity_poly.type
_entity_poly.pdbx_seq_one_letter_code
_entity_poly.pdbx_strand_id
1 'polypeptide(L)' 'ECVIALKSMIGSTAQQFLTSLSHRGEETGNIRGSMKVRVPTERMGTRERLYEWISIDKDETGAVKGKPPCARPNHDYT' A
#
# COMPACT_ATOMS: atom_id res chain seq x y z
N GLU A 1 17.87 -8.00 -9.37
CA GLU A 1 16.71 -7.90 -8.46
C GLU A 1 15.43 -7.73 -9.26
N CYS A 2 14.28 -8.10 -8.68
CA CYS A 2 12.96 -7.93 -9.28
C CYS A 2 11.90 -7.80 -8.18
N VAL A 3 10.69 -7.35 -8.55
CA VAL A 3 9.53 -7.27 -7.66
C VAL A 3 8.39 -8.10 -8.25
N ILE A 4 7.66 -8.80 -7.39
CA ILE A 4 6.46 -9.58 -7.75
C ILE A 4 5.27 -9.05 -6.94
N ALA A 5 4.21 -8.63 -7.63
CA ALA A 5 2.99 -8.15 -6.99
C ALA A 5 2.16 -9.33 -6.46
N LEU A 6 1.97 -9.40 -5.14
CA LEU A 6 1.21 -10.49 -4.52
C LEU A 6 -0.31 -10.35 -4.68
N LYS A 7 -0.81 -9.18 -5.07
CA LYS A 7 -2.25 -8.89 -5.19
C LYS A 7 -2.99 -9.92 -6.05
N SER A 8 -2.39 -10.31 -7.18
CA SER A 8 -2.97 -11.31 -8.10
C SER A 8 -2.59 -12.76 -7.75
N MET A 9 -1.76 -12.97 -6.72
CA MET A 9 -1.25 -14.29 -6.31
C MET A 9 -2.00 -14.88 -5.11
N ILE A 10 -2.88 -14.11 -4.47
CA ILE A 10 -3.69 -14.54 -3.33
C ILE A 10 -4.77 -15.50 -3.82
N GLY A 11 -4.78 -16.72 -3.30
CA GLY A 11 -5.79 -17.71 -3.64
C GLY A 11 -5.45 -19.14 -3.24
N SER A 12 -6.39 -20.04 -3.50
CA SER A 12 -6.23 -21.48 -3.26
C SER A 12 -5.47 -22.21 -4.39
N THR A 13 -5.24 -21.56 -5.52
CA THR A 13 -4.55 -22.12 -6.69
C THR A 13 -3.24 -21.38 -6.94
N ALA A 14 -2.21 -22.10 -7.38
CA ALA A 14 -0.96 -21.48 -7.76
C ALA A 14 -1.13 -20.66 -9.05
N GLN A 15 -0.57 -19.46 -9.07
CA GLN A 15 -0.59 -18.52 -10.18
C GLN A 15 0.81 -18.39 -10.79
N GLN A 16 0.89 -18.19 -12.09
CA GLN A 16 2.15 -17.98 -12.80
C GLN A 16 2.57 -16.51 -12.70
N PHE A 17 3.88 -16.27 -12.66
CA PHE A 17 4.47 -14.94 -12.79
C PHE A 17 5.63 -14.95 -13.79
N LEU A 18 5.88 -13.79 -14.39
CA LEU A 18 7.03 -13.49 -15.24
C LEU A 18 7.42 -12.03 -14.97
N THR A 19 8.71 -11.77 -14.71
CA THR A 19 9.20 -10.39 -14.45
C THR A 19 10.65 -10.24 -14.91
N SER A 20 11.04 -9.01 -15.30
CA SER A 20 12.42 -8.67 -15.65
C SER A 20 13.30 -8.61 -14.40
N LEU A 21 14.59 -8.89 -14.58
CA LEU A 21 15.64 -8.74 -13.59
C LEU A 21 16.48 -7.51 -13.94
N SER A 22 16.87 -6.74 -12.93
CA SER A 22 17.80 -5.62 -13.11
C SER A 22 19.01 -5.70 -12.18
N HIS A 23 20.15 -5.14 -12.59
CA HIS A 23 21.32 -4.93 -11.74
C HIS A 23 21.90 -3.56 -12.04
N ARG A 24 22.03 -2.69 -11.02
CA ARG A 24 22.54 -1.31 -11.16
C ARG A 24 21.79 -0.49 -12.23
N GLY A 25 20.49 -0.70 -12.36
CA GLY A 25 19.64 0.01 -13.33
C GLY A 25 19.60 -0.59 -14.73
N GLU A 26 20.36 -1.63 -15.03
CA GLU A 26 20.37 -2.30 -16.34
C GLU A 26 19.55 -3.59 -16.30
N GLU A 27 18.82 -3.89 -17.38
CA GLU A 27 18.11 -5.16 -17.53
C GLU A 27 19.11 -6.31 -17.75
N THR A 28 19.02 -7.36 -16.94
CA THR A 28 19.96 -8.50 -16.97
C THR A 28 19.29 -9.82 -17.32
N GLY A 29 17.97 -9.83 -17.54
CA GLY A 29 17.23 -11.01 -17.95
C GLY A 29 15.81 -11.03 -17.39
N ASN A 30 15.24 -12.23 -17.28
CA ASN A 30 13.91 -12.44 -16.70
C ASN A 30 13.86 -13.69 -15.82
N ILE A 31 12.88 -13.73 -14.94
CA ILE A 31 12.53 -14.87 -14.11
C ILE A 31 11.03 -15.18 -14.26
N ARG A 32 10.72 -16.48 -14.28
CA ARG A 32 9.34 -16.98 -14.28
C ARG A 32 9.17 -18.06 -13.21
N GLY A 33 7.96 -18.21 -12.71
CA GLY A 33 7.66 -19.24 -11.72
C GLY A 33 6.18 -19.35 -11.38
N SER A 34 5.86 -20.29 -10.52
CA SER A 34 4.52 -20.53 -9.98
C SER A 34 4.51 -20.21 -8.50
N MET A 35 3.52 -19.45 -8.02
CA MET A 35 3.40 -19.03 -6.62
C MET A 35 1.97 -19.20 -6.13
N LYS A 36 1.81 -19.64 -4.88
CA LYS A 36 0.53 -19.70 -4.19
C LYS A 36 0.62 -18.95 -2.86
N VAL A 37 -0.18 -17.88 -2.73
CA VAL A 37 -0.23 -17.09 -1.50
C VAL A 37 -1.54 -17.41 -0.77
N ARG A 38 -1.43 -18.10 0.38
CA ARG A 38 -2.59 -18.36 1.25
C ARG A 38 -2.66 -17.30 2.35
N VAL A 39 -3.85 -16.73 2.53
CA VAL A 39 -4.17 -15.83 3.65
C VAL A 39 -5.15 -16.58 4.58
N PRO A 40 -4.87 -16.70 5.89
CA PRO A 40 -5.80 -17.29 6.84
C PRO A 40 -7.14 -16.55 6.85
N THR A 41 -8.24 -17.27 6.88
CA THR A 41 -9.61 -16.74 6.82
C THR A 41 -9.93 -15.77 7.97
N GLU A 42 -9.32 -15.97 9.14
CA GLU A 42 -9.46 -15.09 10.32
C GLU A 42 -8.78 -13.72 10.13
N ARG A 43 -7.96 -13.56 9.09
CA ARG A 43 -7.17 -12.34 8.81
C ARG A 43 -7.48 -11.72 7.45
N MET A 44 -8.60 -12.11 6.82
CA MET A 44 -9.04 -11.57 5.52
C MET A 44 -9.68 -10.17 5.61
N GLY A 45 -9.32 -9.36 6.60
CA GLY A 45 -9.71 -7.95 6.66
C GLY A 45 -8.95 -7.12 5.63
N THR A 46 -9.60 -6.09 5.07
CA THR A 46 -8.91 -5.06 4.31
C THR A 46 -7.86 -4.42 5.23
N ARG A 47 -6.56 -4.49 4.89
CA ARG A 47 -5.52 -3.77 5.64
C ARG A 47 -5.89 -2.29 5.67
N GLU A 48 -6.11 -1.75 6.86
CA GLU A 48 -6.26 -0.31 7.03
C GLU A 48 -4.98 0.41 6.59
N ARG A 49 -5.14 1.48 5.82
CA ARG A 49 -4.03 2.29 5.32
C ARG A 49 -3.54 3.20 6.44
N LEU A 50 -2.62 2.71 7.28
CA LEU A 50 -2.08 3.42 8.46
C LEU A 50 -1.11 4.59 8.13
N TYR A 51 -0.92 4.95 6.86
CA TYR A 51 0.02 5.99 6.41
C TYR A 51 -0.70 7.22 5.83
N GLU A 52 -1.65 7.77 6.58
CA GLU A 52 -2.16 9.13 6.33
C GLU A 52 -1.35 10.21 7.09
N TRP A 53 -0.27 9.86 7.79
CA TRP A 53 0.41 10.79 8.71
C TRP A 53 1.32 11.85 8.06
N ILE A 54 1.41 11.91 6.73
CA ILE A 54 2.19 12.97 6.08
C ILE A 54 1.26 14.13 5.74
N SER A 55 0.91 14.92 6.76
CA SER A 55 0.45 16.28 6.56
C SER A 55 1.65 17.14 6.19
N ILE A 56 1.65 17.67 4.97
CA ILE A 56 2.55 18.77 4.61
C ILE A 56 1.95 20.00 5.28
N ASP A 57 2.51 20.41 6.43
CA ASP A 57 2.32 21.79 6.90
C ASP A 57 2.86 22.67 5.77
N LYS A 58 1.94 23.34 5.08
CA LYS A 58 2.32 24.38 4.13
C LYS A 58 3.00 25.44 4.99
N ASP A 59 4.29 25.68 4.77
CA ASP A 59 4.99 26.81 5.34
C ASP A 59 4.24 28.08 4.90
N GLU A 60 3.34 28.56 5.75
CA GLU A 60 2.61 29.80 5.55
C GLU A 60 3.28 30.86 6.42
N THR A 61 4.46 31.27 5.98
CA THR A 61 4.97 32.58 6.34
C THR A 61 4.05 33.65 5.73
N GLY A 62 2.93 33.98 6.38
CA GLY A 62 1.94 34.84 5.72
C GLY A 62 0.64 35.28 6.42
N ALA A 63 0.62 35.45 7.74
CA ALA A 63 -0.19 36.48 8.43
C ALA A 63 -1.76 36.47 8.38
N VAL A 64 -2.32 36.68 9.59
CA VAL A 64 -3.57 37.42 9.96
C VAL A 64 -4.93 36.68 10.11
N LYS A 65 -5.27 36.44 11.40
CA LYS A 65 -6.57 36.51 12.12
C LYS A 65 -7.85 35.83 11.58
N GLY A 66 -8.38 34.89 12.37
CA GLY A 66 -9.77 34.97 12.87
C GLY A 66 -10.62 33.68 12.91
N LYS A 67 -11.00 33.28 14.14
CA LYS A 67 -12.14 32.42 14.59
C LYS A 67 -11.98 30.87 14.71
N PRO A 68 -12.40 30.24 15.85
CA PRO A 68 -12.28 28.80 16.10
C PRO A 68 -13.64 28.05 15.93
N PRO A 69 -13.75 26.77 16.34
CA PRO A 69 -13.62 25.55 15.52
C PRO A 69 -14.99 24.97 15.11
N CYS A 70 -15.07 24.28 13.97
CA CYS A 70 -16.23 23.43 13.66
C CYS A 70 -15.86 21.97 13.90
N ALA A 71 -16.22 21.46 15.08
CA ALA A 71 -16.20 20.04 15.40
C ALA A 71 -17.30 19.31 14.61
N ARG A 72 -16.99 18.15 14.04
CA ARG A 72 -17.98 17.14 13.60
C ARG A 72 -17.45 15.72 13.85
N PRO A 73 -18.37 14.77 14.08
CA PRO A 73 -18.34 13.91 15.26
C PRO A 73 -17.70 12.54 15.04
N ASN A 74 -17.36 11.92 16.16
CA ASN A 74 -17.06 10.50 16.34
C ASN A 74 -18.02 9.62 15.55
N HIS A 75 -17.46 8.67 14.79
CA HIS A 75 -18.21 7.50 14.33
C HIS A 75 -17.64 6.27 15.04
N ASP A 76 -18.22 5.99 16.22
CA ASP A 76 -18.22 4.66 16.82
C ASP A 76 -18.97 3.70 15.89
N TYR A 77 -18.38 2.54 15.62
CA TYR A 77 -19.14 1.37 15.16
C TYR A 77 -18.73 0.14 15.98
N THR A 78 -19.71 -0.31 16.76
CA THR A 78 -19.85 -1.65 17.37
C THR A 78 -19.74 -2.77 16.34
#